data_AF-A0A6P1AIF8-F1
#
_entry.id   AF-A0A6P1AIF8-F1
#
_cell.length_a   1.000
_cell.length_b   1.000
_cell.length_c   1.000
_cell.angle_alpha   90.00
_cell.angle_beta   90.00
_cell.angle_gamma   90.00
#
_symmetry.space_group_name_H-M   'P 1'
#
loop_
_entity.id
_entity.type
_entity.pdbx_description
1 polymer ?
#
loop_
_entity_poly.entity_id
_entity_poly.type
_entity_poly.pdbx_seq_one_letter_code
_entity_poly.pdbx_strand_id
1 'polypeptide(L)' 'MEPSEAQYLVINALETLGLLVWRLYDEEKGFWYITSPSRILPRAVIFQNGEVALIEFVQGYDNTE' A
#
# COMPACT_ATOMS: atom_id res chain seq x y z
N MET A 1 -12.76 -8.11 -1.33
CA MET A 1 -12.63 -8.17 0.15
C MET A 1 -12.73 -6.76 0.70
N GLU A 2 -13.22 -6.54 1.92
CA GLU A 2 -13.21 -5.20 2.53
C GLU A 2 -11.84 -4.86 3.13
N PRO A 3 -11.42 -3.58 3.16
CA PRO A 3 -10.21 -3.19 3.85
C PRO A 3 -10.29 -3.41 5.37
N SER A 4 -9.20 -3.85 5.98
CA SER A 4 -9.12 -4.07 7.42
C SER A 4 -8.94 -2.77 8.20
N GLU A 5 -9.27 -2.79 9.50
CA GLU A 5 -8.98 -1.68 10.41
C GLU A 5 -7.47 -1.34 10.44
N ALA A 6 -6.61 -2.35 10.43
CA ALA A 6 -5.16 -2.16 10.42
C ALA A 6 -4.72 -1.40 9.14
N GLN A 7 -5.29 -1.74 7.99
CA GLN A 7 -5.03 -1.00 6.75
C GLN A 7 -5.51 0.45 6.83
N TYR A 8 -6.70 0.68 7.38
CA TYR A 8 -7.23 2.04 7.54
C TYR A 8 -6.36 2.89 8.47
N LEU A 9 -5.82 2.32 9.56
CA LEU A 9 -4.90 3.04 10.44
C LEU A 9 -3.63 3.48 9.71
N VAL A 10 -3.04 2.61 8.89
CA VAL A 10 -1.86 2.96 8.07
C VAL A 10 -2.22 4.04 7.06
N ILE A 11 -3.32 3.89 6.32
CA ILE A 11 -3.76 4.87 5.33
C ILE A 11 -4.03 6.23 5.98
N ASN A 12 -4.76 6.26 7.10
CA ASN A 12 -5.06 7.50 7.82
C ASN A 12 -3.80 8.17 8.35
N ALA A 13 -2.83 7.41 8.85
CA ALA A 13 -1.55 7.95 9.30
C ALA A 13 -0.77 8.57 8.13
N LEU A 14 -0.68 7.88 6.98
CA LEU A 14 0.02 8.39 5.79
C LEU A 14 -0.67 9.63 5.22
N GLU A 15 -1.99 9.65 5.16
CA GLU A 15 -2.78 10.80 4.68
C GLU A 15 -2.65 12.01 5.62
N THR A 16 -2.78 11.78 6.93
CA THR A 16 -2.64 12.84 7.95
C THR A 16 -1.25 13.49 7.94
N LEU A 17 -0.21 12.69 7.68
CA LEU A 17 1.18 13.16 7.62
C LEU A 17 1.56 13.74 6.24
N GLY A 18 0.66 13.71 5.24
CA GLY A 18 0.96 14.14 3.88
C GLY A 18 1.98 13.25 3.15
N LEU A 19 2.07 11.99 3.55
CA LEU A 19 2.98 10.98 2.98
C LEU A 19 2.30 10.06 1.97
N LEU A 20 0.99 10.16 1.80
CA LEU A 20 0.23 9.39 0.82
C LEU A 20 0.10 10.19 -0.48
N VAL A 21 0.83 9.79 -1.52
CA VAL A 21 0.78 10.45 -2.84
C VAL A 21 -0.32 9.86 -3.71
N TRP A 22 -0.45 8.53 -3.69
CA TRP A 22 -1.49 7.81 -4.44
C TRP A 22 -1.84 6.51 -3.71
N ARG A 23 -3.08 6.04 -3.90
CA ARG A 23 -3.54 4.73 -3.41
C ARG A 23 -4.51 4.06 -4.40
N LEU A 24 -4.47 2.73 -4.45
CA LEU A 24 -5.45 1.88 -5.12
C LEU A 24 -5.72 0.65 -4.27
N TYR A 25 -6.98 0.31 -4.10
CA TYR A 25 -7.38 -0.92 -3.43
C TYR A 25 -7.62 -2.03 -4.45
N ASP A 26 -7.04 -3.18 -4.20
CA ASP A 26 -7.24 -4.42 -4.96
C ASP A 26 -8.21 -5.29 -4.20
N GLU A 27 -9.46 -5.31 -4.65
CA GLU A 27 -10.53 -6.06 -3.98
C GLU A 27 -10.33 -7.58 -4.08
N GLU A 28 -9.63 -8.06 -5.11
CA GLU A 28 -9.37 -9.49 -5.31
C GLU A 28 -8.35 -10.01 -4.30
N LYS A 29 -7.26 -9.26 -4.10
CA LYS A 29 -6.20 -9.62 -3.14
C LYS A 29 -6.42 -9.07 -1.73
N GLY A 30 -7.26 -8.06 -1.60
CA GLY A 30 -7.48 -7.31 -0.36
C GLY A 30 -6.31 -6.40 0.01
N PHE A 31 -5.54 -5.90 -0.94
CA PHE A 31 -4.34 -5.11 -0.67
C PHE A 31 -4.54 -3.64 -1.05
N TRP A 32 -3.85 -2.74 -0.35
CA TRP A 32 -3.66 -1.38 -0.86
C TRP A 32 -2.31 -1.27 -1.54
N TYR A 33 -2.29 -0.84 -2.79
CA TYR A 33 -1.09 -0.34 -3.44
C TYR A 33 -0.99 1.16 -3.20
N ILE A 34 0.17 1.64 -2.77
CA ILE A 34 0.39 3.05 -2.48
C ILE A 34 1.66 3.56 -3.13
N THR A 35 1.71 4.86 -3.36
CA THR A 35 2.96 5.59 -3.56
C THR A 35 3.17 6.60 -2.46
N SER A 36 4.43 6.81 -2.09
CA SER A 36 4.82 7.74 -1.05
C SER A 36 6.10 8.50 -1.41
N PRO A 37 6.40 9.63 -0.75
CA PRO A 37 7.68 10.33 -0.91
C PRO A 37 8.87 9.58 -0.29
N SER A 38 8.64 8.43 0.36
CA SER A 38 9.70 7.64 0.98
C SER A 38 10.70 7.17 -0.07
N ARG A 39 11.99 7.32 0.22
CA ARG A 39 13.07 6.75 -0.62
C ARG A 39 13.19 5.23 -0.47
N ILE A 40 12.66 4.67 0.62
CA ILE A 40 12.72 3.23 0.93
C ILE A 40 11.44 2.53 0.48
N LEU A 41 10.29 3.20 0.57
CA LEU A 41 8.98 2.67 0.19
C LEU A 41 8.28 3.60 -0.83
N PRO A 42 8.91 3.91 -1.97
CA PRO A 42 8.30 4.81 -2.96
C PRO A 42 7.05 4.20 -3.59
N ARG A 43 7.05 2.87 -3.79
CA ARG A 43 5.92 2.05 -4.21
C ARG A 43 5.80 0.90 -3.22
N ALA A 44 4.67 0.81 -2.54
CA ALA A 44 4.47 -0.15 -1.46
C ALA A 44 3.09 -0.80 -1.53
N VAL A 45 2.99 -1.92 -0.84
CA VAL A 45 1.73 -2.63 -0.59
C VAL A 45 1.43 -2.60 0.91
N ILE A 46 0.16 -2.46 1.28
CA ILE A 46 -0.34 -2.62 2.64
C ILE A 46 -1.22 -3.88 2.67
N PHE A 47 -0.75 -4.90 3.35
CA PHE A 47 -1.47 -6.16 3.53
C PHE A 47 -2.61 -6.03 4.53
N GLN A 48 -3.51 -7.01 4.58
CA GLN A 48 -4.68 -7.03 5.48
C GLN A 48 -4.32 -6.95 6.98
N ASN A 49 -3.12 -7.38 7.36
CA ASN A 49 -2.61 -7.25 8.73
C ASN A 49 -2.04 -5.85 9.04
N GLY A 50 -2.02 -4.92 8.07
CA GLY A 50 -1.39 -3.60 8.20
C GLY A 50 0.11 -3.57 7.94
N GLU A 51 0.73 -4.70 7.63
CA GLU A 51 2.15 -4.74 7.23
C GLU A 51 2.36 -3.98 5.92
N VAL A 52 3.43 -3.18 5.88
CA VAL A 52 3.80 -2.38 4.71
C VAL A 52 5.10 -2.93 4.14
N ALA A 53 5.08 -3.32 2.88
CA ALA A 53 6.24 -3.86 2.18
C ALA A 53 6.45 -3.19 0.82
N LEU A 54 7.64 -3.34 0.24
CA LEU A 54 7.87 -2.98 -1.16
C LEU A 54 6.90 -3.76 -2.05
N ILE A 55 6.42 -3.09 -3.10
CA ILE A 55 5.47 -3.69 -4.04
C ILE A 55 6.05 -4.92 -4.76
N GLU A 56 7.37 -4.99 -4.87
CA GLU A 56 8.14 -6.11 -5.44
C GLU A 56 7.94 -7.43 -4.69
N PHE A 57 7.50 -7.41 -3.43
CA PHE A 57 7.16 -8.62 -2.67
C PHE A 57 5.82 -9.23 -3.07
N VAL A 58 5.03 -8.56 -3.91
CA VAL A 58 3.77 -9.10 -4.45
C VAL A 58 4.09 -9.85 -5.74
N GLN A 59 3.97 -11.19 -5.72
CA GLN A 59 4.14 -12.00 -6.93
C GLN A 59 3.17 -11.54 -8.04
N GLY A 60 3.71 -11.35 -9.25
CA GLY A 60 2.95 -10.88 -10.43
C GLY A 60 2.94 -9.36 -10.63
N TYR A 61 3.71 -8.59 -9.86
CA TYR A 61 3.99 -7.19 -10.17
C TYR A 61 5.07 -7.10 -11.25
N ASP A 62 4.68 -7.34 -12.51
CA ASP A 62 5.56 -7.16 -13.65
C ASP A 62 5.91 -5.67 -13.75
N ASN A 63 7.17 -5.29 -13.49
CA ASN A 63 7.69 -4.02 -13.95
C ASN A 63 7.75 -4.12 -15.48
N THR A 64 6.67 -3.79 -16.18
CA THR A 64 6.79 -3.40 -17.58
C THR A 64 7.59 -2.10 -17.60
N GLU A 65 8.90 -2.23 -17.84
CA GLU A 65 9.78 -1.14 -18.27
C GLU A 65 9.28 -0.52 -19.58
#